data_AF-X1M4A8-F1
#
_entry.id   AF-X1M4A8-F1
#
_cell.length_a   1.000
_cell.length_b   1.000
_cell.length_c   1.000
_cell.angle_alpha   90.00
_cell.angle_beta   90.00
_cell.angle_gamma   90.00
#
_symmetry.space_group_name_H-M   'P 1'
#
loop_
_entity.id
_entity.type
_entity.pdbx_description
1 polymer ?
#
loop_
_entity_poly.entity_id
_entity_poly.type
_entity_poly.pdbx_seq_one_letter_code
_entity_poly.pdbx_strand_id
1 'polypeptide(L)'
;LLQRKGWFGVERDAEWGTGTRQFLRELFKGKHGKYGNFFNDILEPLFYEALRIDRRHDDNYYSHFNCKIPFLNGGLFDPINGYDWVHTDILLPNELFSNQNKTKEGDIGNGILDIFDRYNFTVKEDEPLEKEVAIDPEMLGKVFENLLEVKDRKSKGSYYTPREIVHYMCQQSLINYLNTELNEGVTAYQNIGAIQTNAFGNETKVGQLDLTVKHKSGPQITKEDIETLIKYGEQFGENEATVEARGKETDTYFYKLSENIRKNAELID
;
A
#
# COMPACT_ATOMS: atom_id res chain seq x y z
N LEU A 1 13.01 4.80 -6.94
CA LEU A 1 11.64 5.33 -6.73
C LEU A 1 11.61 6.85 -6.65
N LEU A 2 12.14 7.43 -5.58
CA LEU A 2 12.08 8.87 -5.32
C LEU A 2 12.83 9.73 -6.34
N GLN A 3 13.99 9.25 -6.82
CA GLN A 3 14.69 9.88 -7.95
C GLN A 3 13.84 9.94 -9.21
N ARG A 4 13.08 8.88 -9.51
CA ARG A 4 12.25 8.83 -10.73
C ARG A 4 11.08 9.80 -10.67
N LYS A 5 10.58 10.10 -9.47
CA LYS A 5 9.59 11.16 -9.21
C LYS A 5 10.16 12.58 -9.37
N GLY A 6 11.47 12.72 -9.60
CA GLY A 6 12.12 14.04 -9.74
C GLY A 6 12.15 14.84 -8.43
N TRP A 7 12.06 14.14 -7.29
CA TRP A 7 12.02 14.79 -5.98
C TRP A 7 13.41 15.03 -5.39
N PHE A 8 14.49 14.59 -6.04
CA PHE A 8 15.85 14.84 -5.58
C PHE A 8 16.61 15.76 -6.53
N GLY A 9 17.45 16.63 -5.96
CA GLY A 9 18.27 17.55 -6.76
C GLY A 9 17.46 18.68 -7.41
N VAL A 10 16.38 19.12 -6.76
CA VAL A 10 15.56 20.26 -7.22
C VAL A 10 16.30 21.56 -6.88
N GLU A 11 16.33 22.52 -7.78
CA GLU A 11 16.95 23.83 -7.53
C GLU A 11 16.15 24.64 -6.49
N ARG A 12 16.80 25.61 -5.83
CA ARG A 12 16.20 26.37 -4.71
C ARG A 12 14.90 27.09 -5.06
N ASP A 13 14.75 27.55 -6.29
CA ASP A 13 13.55 28.28 -6.73
C ASP A 13 12.65 27.45 -7.66
N ALA A 14 13.01 26.18 -7.90
CA ALA A 14 12.26 25.31 -8.80
C ALA A 14 11.14 24.53 -8.07
N GLU A 15 10.12 24.14 -8.85
CA GLU A 15 9.01 23.31 -8.38
C GLU A 15 9.44 21.85 -8.17
N TRP A 16 8.81 21.20 -7.19
CA TRP A 16 9.01 19.77 -6.93
C TRP A 16 8.69 18.93 -8.17
N GLY A 17 9.55 17.95 -8.47
CA GLY A 17 9.42 17.10 -9.66
C GLY A 17 10.34 17.50 -10.82
N THR A 18 10.96 18.68 -10.77
CA THR A 18 11.98 19.11 -11.74
C THR A 18 13.38 18.54 -11.48
N GLY A 19 13.55 17.85 -10.35
CA GLY A 19 14.83 17.29 -9.93
C GLY A 19 15.31 16.16 -10.83
N THR A 20 16.61 15.91 -10.82
CA THR A 20 17.23 14.94 -11.72
C THR A 20 16.83 13.50 -11.38
N ARG A 21 16.50 12.73 -12.42
CA ARG A 21 16.20 11.30 -12.28
C ARG A 21 17.45 10.46 -11.99
N GLN A 22 18.63 11.05 -12.10
CA GLN A 22 19.94 10.40 -11.90
C GLN A 22 20.72 11.02 -10.73
N PHE A 23 20.03 11.56 -9.72
CA PHE A 23 20.64 12.32 -8.63
C PHE A 23 21.87 11.66 -7.97
N LEU A 24 21.77 10.39 -7.58
CA LEU A 24 22.89 9.67 -6.95
C LEU A 24 24.09 9.53 -7.90
N ARG A 25 23.85 9.43 -9.21
CA ARG A 25 24.91 9.38 -10.22
C ARG A 25 25.59 10.73 -10.37
N GLU A 26 24.84 11.82 -10.24
CA GLU A 26 25.39 13.18 -10.25
C GLU A 26 26.21 13.50 -9.01
N LEU A 27 25.73 13.05 -7.85
CA LEU A 27 26.47 13.04 -6.59
C LEU A 27 27.79 12.27 -6.75
N PHE A 28 27.74 11.05 -7.29
CA PHE A 28 28.94 10.23 -7.52
C PHE A 28 29.88 10.84 -8.58
N LYS A 29 29.37 11.56 -9.57
CA LYS A 29 30.22 12.29 -10.53
C LYS A 29 30.83 13.57 -9.93
N GLY A 30 30.50 13.91 -8.69
CA GLY A 30 31.02 15.10 -8.00
C GLY A 30 30.40 16.41 -8.49
N LYS A 31 29.20 16.38 -9.11
CA LYS A 31 28.53 17.61 -9.59
C LYS A 31 28.14 18.55 -8.46
N HIS A 32 27.83 18.02 -7.28
CA HIS A 32 27.37 18.78 -6.11
C HIS A 32 28.48 19.07 -5.09
N GLY A 33 29.71 18.65 -5.36
CA GLY A 33 30.83 18.80 -4.44
C GLY A 33 31.92 17.76 -4.71
N LYS A 34 33.16 18.09 -4.32
CA LYS A 34 34.25 17.11 -4.31
C LYS A 34 34.15 16.28 -3.03
N TYR A 35 34.46 15.00 -3.14
CA TYR A 35 34.51 14.07 -2.02
C TYR A 35 35.75 13.17 -2.14
N GLY A 36 36.20 12.62 -1.00
CA GLY A 36 37.23 11.59 -0.94
C GLY A 36 36.60 10.20 -0.95
N ASN A 37 35.66 9.96 -0.03
CA ASN A 37 34.93 8.71 0.09
C ASN A 37 33.43 8.95 -0.18
N PHE A 38 32.87 8.24 -1.17
CA PHE A 38 31.47 8.44 -1.54
C PHE A 38 30.49 8.05 -0.42
N PHE A 39 30.84 7.06 0.39
CA PHE A 39 29.96 6.64 1.48
C PHE A 39 29.95 7.70 2.59
N ASN A 40 31.11 8.01 3.18
CA ASN A 40 31.18 8.94 4.32
C ASN A 40 30.83 10.39 3.95
N ASP A 41 31.33 10.89 2.82
CA ASP A 41 31.21 12.33 2.51
C ASP A 41 29.87 12.70 1.84
N ILE A 42 29.19 11.72 1.25
CA ILE A 42 27.99 11.94 0.44
C ILE A 42 26.80 11.12 0.95
N LEU A 43 26.92 9.80 1.08
CA LEU A 43 25.77 8.97 1.45
C LEU A 43 25.36 9.15 2.91
N GLU A 44 26.31 9.25 3.83
CA GLU A 44 25.99 9.45 5.25
C GLU A 44 25.27 10.80 5.49
N PRO A 45 25.76 11.97 5.01
CA PRO A 45 25.01 13.23 5.09
C PRO A 45 23.67 13.17 4.36
N LEU A 46 23.59 12.50 3.21
CA LEU A 46 22.33 12.33 2.49
C LEU A 46 21.31 11.58 3.35
N PHE A 47 21.68 10.44 3.94
CA PHE A 47 20.77 9.61 4.71
C PHE A 47 20.47 10.22 6.08
N TYR A 48 21.49 10.46 6.88
CA TYR A 48 21.33 10.79 8.31
C TYR A 48 21.05 12.27 8.57
N GLU A 49 21.26 13.15 7.58
CA GLU A 49 20.86 14.55 7.67
C GLU A 49 19.79 14.91 6.65
N ALA A 50 20.05 14.78 5.35
CA ALA A 50 19.21 15.38 4.32
C ALA A 50 17.80 14.78 4.30
N LEU A 51 17.70 13.44 4.33
CA LEU A 51 16.42 12.73 4.32
C LEU A 51 15.77 12.68 5.70
N ARG A 52 16.56 12.79 6.78
CA ARG A 52 16.09 12.61 8.16
C ARG A 52 15.61 13.89 8.84
N ILE A 53 16.25 15.03 8.59
CA ILE A 53 15.92 16.28 9.28
C ILE A 53 14.82 17.02 8.50
N ASP A 54 13.72 17.36 9.17
CA ASP A 54 12.66 18.16 8.56
C ASP A 54 13.14 19.62 8.35
N ARG A 55 13.33 19.97 7.07
CA ARG A 55 13.76 21.29 6.61
C ARG A 55 12.65 22.07 5.90
N ARG A 56 11.38 21.73 6.10
CA ARG A 56 10.26 22.47 5.49
C ARG A 56 10.27 23.97 5.79
N HIS A 57 10.89 24.37 6.91
CA HIS A 57 11.07 25.77 7.29
C HIS A 57 12.01 26.57 6.36
N ASP A 58 12.92 25.90 5.64
CA ASP A 58 13.83 26.50 4.65
C ASP A 58 13.57 25.92 3.25
N ASP A 59 12.30 25.69 2.92
CA ASP A 59 11.86 25.11 1.64
C ASP A 59 12.55 23.79 1.28
N ASN A 60 12.91 23.00 2.31
CA ASN A 60 13.64 21.75 2.21
C ASN A 60 15.02 21.87 1.52
N TYR A 61 15.61 23.06 1.53
CA TYR A 61 16.94 23.30 1.00
C TYR A 61 18.02 22.65 1.87
N TYR A 62 18.96 21.94 1.22
CA TYR A 62 20.11 21.36 1.89
C TYR A 62 21.39 21.98 1.35
N SER A 63 22.08 22.73 2.21
CA SER A 63 23.27 23.52 1.86
C SER A 63 24.45 22.69 1.38
N HIS A 64 24.63 21.48 1.91
CA HIS A 64 25.78 20.62 1.55
C HIS A 64 25.72 20.16 0.08
N PHE A 65 24.53 19.95 -0.48
CA PHE A 65 24.35 19.57 -1.88
C PHE A 65 23.77 20.68 -2.78
N ASN A 66 23.57 21.87 -2.22
CA ASN A 66 22.98 23.03 -2.88
C ASN A 66 21.68 22.72 -3.66
N CYS A 67 20.80 21.89 -3.09
CA CYS A 67 19.54 21.50 -3.72
C CYS A 67 18.48 21.19 -2.66
N LYS A 68 17.21 21.13 -3.08
CA LYS A 68 16.11 20.68 -2.22
C LYS A 68 16.07 19.17 -2.17
N ILE A 69 15.89 18.66 -0.95
CA ILE A 69 15.79 17.24 -0.66
C ILE A 69 14.63 17.06 0.33
N PRO A 70 13.63 16.23 0.02
CA PRO A 70 12.47 16.05 0.87
C PRO A 70 12.86 15.27 2.13
N PHE A 71 12.22 15.62 3.23
CA PHE A 71 12.21 14.77 4.41
C PHE A 71 11.43 13.47 4.13
N LEU A 72 12.03 12.34 4.51
CA LEU A 72 11.41 11.02 4.50
C LEU A 72 11.48 10.47 5.91
N ASN A 73 10.32 10.11 6.46
CA ASN A 73 10.11 9.58 7.80
C ASN A 73 11.37 8.98 8.46
N GLY A 74 11.78 9.59 9.58
CA GLY A 74 13.08 9.36 10.23
C GLY A 74 13.40 7.91 10.58
N GLY A 75 12.41 7.03 10.81
CA GLY A 75 12.67 5.66 11.24
C GLY A 75 13.52 4.79 10.29
N LEU A 76 13.50 5.06 8.98
CA LEU A 76 14.37 4.36 8.02
C LEU A 76 15.79 4.94 7.97
N PHE A 77 15.90 6.24 8.21
CA PHE A 77 17.14 7.01 8.11
C PHE A 77 17.68 7.42 9.47
N ASP A 78 17.19 6.78 10.54
CA ASP A 78 17.71 6.93 11.89
C ASP A 78 18.95 6.03 12.03
N PRO A 79 20.05 6.52 12.61
CA PRO A 79 21.22 5.70 12.87
C PRO A 79 20.85 4.51 13.76
N ILE A 80 21.04 3.29 13.25
CA ILE A 80 20.70 2.05 13.96
C ILE A 80 21.59 1.94 15.20
N ASN A 81 20.99 1.63 16.35
CA ASN A 81 21.71 1.40 17.62
C ASN A 81 22.64 2.53 18.07
N GLY A 82 22.32 3.79 17.72
CA GLY A 82 23.17 4.93 18.08
C GLY A 82 24.49 4.96 17.31
N TYR A 83 24.51 4.43 16.09
CA TYR A 83 25.64 4.54 15.17
C TYR A 83 26.09 6.00 15.02
N ASP A 84 27.31 6.29 15.47
CA ASP A 84 27.94 7.59 15.41
C ASP A 84 28.70 7.74 14.09
N TRP A 85 27.94 8.03 13.03
CA TRP A 85 28.44 8.23 11.67
C TRP A 85 29.38 9.42 11.55
N VAL A 86 29.34 10.38 12.48
CA VAL A 86 30.23 11.56 12.46
C VAL A 86 31.65 11.19 12.90
N HIS A 87 31.79 10.18 13.75
CA HIS A 87 33.08 9.76 14.32
C HIS A 87 33.53 8.37 13.88
N THR A 88 32.74 7.68 13.05
CA THR A 88 33.04 6.34 12.56
C THR A 88 33.21 6.33 11.06
N ASP A 89 34.45 6.19 10.59
CA ASP A 89 34.73 6.12 9.17
C ASP A 89 34.54 4.69 8.62
N ILE A 90 33.52 4.49 7.77
CA ILE A 90 33.37 3.25 7.00
C ILE A 90 33.96 3.44 5.60
N LEU A 91 35.21 3.01 5.44
CA LEU A 91 35.96 3.17 4.19
C LEU A 91 35.54 2.15 3.13
N LEU A 92 34.38 2.37 2.51
CA LEU A 92 33.95 1.62 1.32
C LEU A 92 34.66 2.18 0.08
N PRO A 93 35.35 1.33 -0.72
CA PRO A 93 35.99 1.79 -1.95
C PRO A 93 34.97 2.38 -2.94
N ASN A 94 35.30 3.53 -3.53
CA ASN A 94 34.41 4.18 -4.52
C ASN A 94 34.10 3.27 -5.72
N GLU A 95 35.03 2.38 -6.09
CA GLU A 95 34.87 1.38 -7.15
C GLU A 95 33.73 0.38 -6.90
N LEU A 96 33.32 0.20 -5.64
CA LEU A 96 32.17 -0.63 -5.28
C LEU A 96 30.85 -0.03 -5.81
N PHE A 97 30.75 1.29 -5.84
CA PHE A 97 29.55 1.99 -6.26
C PHE A 97 29.46 2.13 -7.77
N SER A 98 30.59 2.43 -8.43
CA SER A 98 30.68 2.44 -9.89
C SER A 98 32.12 2.25 -10.35
N ASN A 99 32.31 1.50 -11.43
CA ASN A 99 33.62 1.25 -12.01
C ASN A 99 33.55 1.12 -13.53
N GLN A 100 34.69 0.87 -14.17
CA GLN A 100 34.80 0.72 -15.62
C GLN A 100 35.03 -0.74 -16.04
N ASN A 101 34.78 -1.69 -15.14
CA ASN A 101 35.01 -3.10 -15.41
C ASN A 101 33.99 -3.61 -16.43
N LYS A 102 34.46 -4.35 -17.43
CA LYS A 102 33.56 -4.97 -18.40
C LYS A 102 32.95 -6.24 -17.82
N THR A 103 31.63 -6.36 -17.86
CA THR A 103 30.95 -7.61 -17.49
C THR A 103 31.14 -8.67 -18.57
N LYS A 104 30.82 -9.92 -18.23
CA LYS A 104 30.84 -11.03 -19.20
C LYS A 104 29.86 -10.82 -20.37
N GLU A 105 28.87 -9.97 -20.17
CA GLU A 105 27.81 -9.62 -21.13
C GLU A 105 28.19 -8.43 -22.01
N GLY A 106 29.35 -7.80 -21.76
CA GLY A 106 29.88 -6.68 -22.57
C GLY A 106 29.55 -5.29 -22.04
N ASP A 107 28.76 -5.18 -20.96
CA ASP A 107 28.43 -3.90 -20.33
C ASP A 107 29.62 -3.30 -19.57
N ILE A 108 29.62 -1.97 -19.43
CA ILE A 108 30.62 -1.23 -18.69
C ILE A 108 30.12 -0.92 -17.28
N GLY A 109 30.95 -1.26 -16.29
CA GLY A 109 30.69 -1.09 -14.88
C GLY A 109 30.00 -2.30 -14.27
N ASN A 110 30.38 -2.67 -13.06
CA ASN A 110 29.68 -3.67 -12.24
C ASN A 110 29.47 -3.19 -10.80
N GLY A 111 29.53 -1.88 -10.58
CA GLY A 111 29.26 -1.29 -9.27
C GLY A 111 27.76 -1.26 -8.94
N ILE A 112 27.45 -1.01 -7.68
CA ILE A 112 26.07 -0.98 -7.15
C ILE A 112 25.17 -0.03 -7.97
N LEU A 113 25.64 1.19 -8.23
CA LEU A 113 24.88 2.17 -9.02
C LEU A 113 24.75 1.74 -10.48
N ASP A 114 25.77 1.08 -11.04
CA ASP A 114 25.75 0.60 -12.44
C ASP A 114 24.71 -0.51 -12.63
N ILE A 115 24.52 -1.36 -11.61
CA ILE A 115 23.49 -2.38 -11.59
C ILE A 115 22.12 -1.72 -11.45
N PHE A 116 21.94 -0.79 -10.51
CA PHE A 116 20.65 -0.11 -10.32
C PHE A 116 20.20 0.73 -11.51
N ASP A 117 21.13 1.30 -12.29
CA ASP A 117 20.79 2.03 -13.51
C ASP A 117 20.38 1.09 -14.67
N ARG A 118 20.91 -0.13 -14.71
CA ARG A 118 20.60 -1.13 -15.75
C ARG A 118 19.29 -1.86 -15.50
N TYR A 119 19.04 -2.24 -14.25
CA TYR A 119 17.86 -3.01 -13.89
C TYR A 119 16.75 -2.08 -13.39
N ASN A 120 15.68 -1.98 -14.17
CA ASN A 120 14.44 -1.39 -13.71
C ASN A 120 13.75 -2.35 -12.75
N PHE A 121 13.72 -2.03 -11.46
CA PHE A 121 12.87 -2.72 -10.48
C PHE A 121 11.41 -2.34 -10.73
N THR A 122 10.79 -2.91 -11.76
CA THR A 122 9.36 -2.78 -12.06
C THR A 122 8.64 -4.09 -11.76
N VAL A 123 7.34 -3.96 -11.45
CA VAL A 123 6.50 -4.99 -10.81
C VAL A 123 6.43 -6.31 -11.57
N LYS A 124 6.66 -6.33 -12.89
CA LYS A 124 6.49 -7.51 -13.75
C LYS A 124 7.12 -7.21 -15.12
N GLU A 125 7.83 -8.16 -15.72
CA GLU A 125 8.40 -8.03 -17.08
C GLU A 125 7.34 -8.25 -18.18
N ASP A 126 6.16 -8.78 -17.84
CA ASP A 126 5.14 -9.27 -18.77
C ASP A 126 3.92 -8.36 -18.96
N GLU A 127 3.80 -7.26 -18.21
CA GLU A 127 2.67 -6.31 -18.34
C GLU A 127 3.07 -5.05 -19.14
N PRO A 128 2.35 -4.71 -20.22
CA PRO A 128 2.63 -3.52 -21.02
C PRO A 128 2.08 -2.26 -20.34
N LEU A 129 3.00 -1.35 -20.03
CA LEU A 129 2.81 0.08 -19.69
C LEU A 129 2.20 0.44 -18.32
N GLU A 130 3.01 1.19 -17.56
CA GLU A 130 2.60 2.22 -16.61
C GLU A 130 1.73 1.82 -15.40
N LYS A 131 2.13 0.79 -14.66
CA LYS A 131 1.85 0.78 -13.21
C LYS A 131 3.06 1.38 -12.49
N GLU A 132 2.89 2.60 -11.97
CA GLU A 132 3.93 3.34 -11.27
C GLU A 132 4.61 2.46 -10.22
N VAL A 133 5.87 2.15 -10.51
CA VAL A 133 6.98 1.72 -9.65
C VAL A 133 6.56 1.36 -8.21
N ALA A 134 5.96 0.19 -8.03
CA ALA A 134 5.98 -0.52 -6.77
C ALA A 134 7.09 -1.57 -6.85
N ILE A 135 7.83 -1.78 -5.76
CA ILE A 135 8.73 -2.94 -5.69
C ILE A 135 7.84 -4.16 -5.50
N ASP A 136 8.06 -5.22 -6.27
CA ASP A 136 7.32 -6.48 -6.11
C ASP A 136 7.52 -7.02 -4.67
N PRO A 137 6.44 -7.19 -3.90
CA PRO A 137 6.48 -7.81 -2.58
C PRO A 137 7.19 -9.18 -2.57
N GLU A 138 7.12 -9.95 -3.66
CA GLU A 138 7.81 -11.23 -3.77
C GLU A 138 9.33 -11.04 -3.88
N MET A 139 9.81 -10.04 -4.61
CA MET A 139 11.24 -9.70 -4.66
C MET A 139 11.77 -9.27 -3.29
N LEU A 140 11.01 -8.49 -2.53
CA LEU A 140 11.37 -8.13 -1.15
C LEU A 140 11.42 -9.37 -0.25
N GLY A 141 10.46 -10.28 -0.39
CA GLY A 141 10.45 -11.57 0.30
C GLY A 141 11.70 -12.39 0.00
N LYS A 142 12.05 -12.57 -1.27
CA LYS A 142 13.25 -13.32 -1.70
C LYS A 142 14.55 -12.70 -1.21
N VAL A 143 14.66 -11.36 -1.26
CA VAL A 143 15.83 -10.65 -0.73
C VAL A 143 15.95 -10.86 0.78
N PHE A 144 14.86 -10.67 1.52
CA PHE A 144 14.84 -10.88 2.97
C PHE A 144 15.18 -12.33 3.35
N GLU A 145 14.61 -13.30 2.63
CA GLU A 145 14.93 -14.71 2.82
C GLU A 145 16.42 -14.96 2.56
N ASN A 146 16.98 -14.48 1.45
CA ASN A 146 18.39 -14.65 1.09
C ASN A 146 19.36 -14.00 2.08
N LEU A 147 18.95 -12.93 2.77
CA LEU A 147 19.74 -12.29 3.81
C LEU A 147 19.69 -13.04 5.16
N LEU A 148 18.70 -13.92 5.38
CA LEU A 148 18.63 -14.79 6.55
C LEU A 148 19.37 -16.11 6.30
N GLU A 149 20.35 -16.43 7.16
CA GLU A 149 21.00 -17.73 7.16
C GLU A 149 19.97 -18.86 7.28
N VAL A 150 20.14 -19.92 6.46
CA VAL A 150 19.19 -21.03 6.30
C VAL A 150 18.78 -21.69 7.63
N LYS A 151 19.64 -21.63 8.66
CA LYS A 151 19.36 -22.16 10.00
C LYS A 151 18.32 -21.37 10.79
N ASP A 152 18.20 -20.07 10.56
CA ASP A 152 17.27 -19.17 11.27
C ASP A 152 15.87 -19.11 10.62
N ARG A 153 15.72 -19.58 9.37
CA ARG A 153 14.44 -19.56 8.66
C ARG A 153 13.38 -20.48 9.28
N LYS A 154 13.79 -21.68 9.74
CA LYS A 154 12.89 -22.64 10.39
C LYS A 154 12.54 -22.27 11.83
N SER A 155 13.43 -21.59 12.55
CA SER A 155 13.22 -21.23 13.95
C SER A 155 12.33 -19.98 14.10
N LYS A 156 12.39 -19.04 13.16
CA LYS A 156 11.59 -17.80 13.20
C LYS A 156 10.28 -17.83 12.38
N GLY A 157 10.05 -18.87 11.58
CA GLY A 157 8.83 -19.00 10.76
C GLY A 157 8.68 -17.93 9.68
N SER A 158 9.77 -17.28 9.29
CA SER A 158 9.76 -16.16 8.35
C SER A 158 9.71 -16.66 6.91
N TYR A 159 8.51 -16.97 6.43
CA TYR A 159 8.23 -17.31 5.03
C TYR A 159 7.34 -16.24 4.41
N TYR A 160 7.71 -15.80 3.21
CA TYR A 160 6.86 -14.90 2.46
C TYR A 160 5.59 -15.63 1.99
N THR A 161 4.42 -15.02 2.19
CA THR A 161 3.13 -15.58 1.73
C THR A 161 2.83 -15.06 0.32
N PRO A 162 2.63 -15.94 -0.67
CA PRO A 162 2.31 -15.54 -2.04
C PRO A 162 1.12 -14.58 -2.14
N ARG A 163 1.18 -13.65 -3.10
CA ARG A 163 0.17 -12.59 -3.30
C ARG A 163 -1.25 -13.13 -3.46
N GLU A 164 -1.41 -14.24 -4.18
CA GLU A 164 -2.72 -14.89 -4.40
C GLU A 164 -3.37 -15.33 -3.10
N ILE A 165 -2.57 -15.88 -2.17
CA ILE A 165 -3.04 -16.34 -0.86
C ILE A 165 -3.44 -15.14 -0.01
N VAL A 166 -2.61 -14.10 0.03
CA VAL A 166 -2.93 -12.86 0.77
C VAL A 166 -4.21 -12.23 0.22
N HIS A 167 -4.33 -12.12 -1.10
CA HIS A 167 -5.52 -11.56 -1.75
C HIS A 167 -6.78 -12.35 -1.40
N TYR A 168 -6.72 -13.68 -1.50
CA TYR A 168 -7.83 -14.56 -1.12
C TYR A 168 -8.20 -14.41 0.36
N MET A 169 -7.21 -14.39 1.26
CA MET A 169 -7.43 -14.22 2.70
C MET A 169 -8.12 -12.88 3.00
N CYS A 170 -7.63 -11.77 2.43
CA CYS A 170 -8.25 -10.46 2.59
C CYS A 170 -9.69 -10.45 2.07
N GLN A 171 -9.94 -10.99 0.88
CA GLN A 171 -11.30 -11.07 0.33
C GLN A 171 -12.23 -11.85 1.27
N GLN A 172 -11.84 -13.04 1.71
CA GLN A 172 -12.67 -13.86 2.59
C GLN A 172 -12.89 -13.21 3.96
N SER A 173 -11.87 -12.56 4.53
CA SER A 173 -12.01 -11.80 5.77
C SER A 173 -13.00 -10.66 5.63
N LEU A 174 -12.90 -9.86 4.55
CA LEU A 174 -13.82 -8.75 4.28
C LEU A 174 -15.24 -9.22 4.02
N ILE A 175 -15.42 -10.26 3.19
CA ILE A 175 -16.74 -10.84 2.89
C ILE A 175 -17.42 -11.29 4.18
N ASN A 176 -16.71 -12.02 5.04
CA ASN A 176 -17.30 -12.52 6.28
C ASN A 176 -17.55 -11.41 7.31
N TYR A 177 -16.66 -10.41 7.37
CA TYR A 177 -16.84 -9.23 8.23
C TYR A 177 -18.09 -8.44 7.83
N LEU A 178 -18.18 -8.01 6.57
CA LEU A 178 -19.33 -7.27 6.04
C LEU A 178 -20.63 -8.08 6.13
N ASN A 179 -20.57 -9.38 5.84
CA ASN A 179 -21.75 -10.23 5.97
C ASN A 179 -22.24 -10.34 7.42
N THR A 180 -21.34 -10.22 8.40
CA THR A 180 -21.71 -10.22 9.82
C THR A 180 -22.29 -8.86 10.20
N GLU A 181 -21.55 -7.77 10.00
CA GLU A 181 -21.98 -6.43 10.41
C GLU A 181 -23.27 -5.96 9.72
N LEU A 182 -23.42 -6.21 8.41
CA LEU A 182 -24.59 -5.74 7.64
C LEU A 182 -25.85 -6.57 7.92
N ASN A 183 -25.70 -7.82 8.33
CA ASN A 183 -26.82 -8.72 8.63
C ASN A 183 -27.05 -8.94 10.14
N GLU A 184 -26.26 -8.32 11.00
CA GLU A 184 -26.50 -8.22 12.45
C GLU A 184 -27.59 -7.17 12.74
N GLY A 185 -28.80 -7.42 12.23
CA GLY A 185 -30.00 -6.64 12.47
C GLY A 185 -30.88 -7.22 13.58
N VAL A 186 -31.24 -6.36 14.54
CA VAL A 186 -32.05 -6.56 15.76
C VAL A 186 -33.13 -7.65 15.65
N THR A 187 -33.12 -8.58 16.60
CA THR A 187 -34.22 -9.55 16.79
C THR A 187 -35.40 -8.83 17.43
N ALA A 188 -36.39 -8.40 16.65
CA ALA A 188 -37.62 -7.83 17.17
C ALA A 188 -38.61 -8.96 17.51
N TYR A 189 -39.15 -8.91 18.73
CA TYR A 189 -40.24 -9.80 19.17
C TYR A 189 -41.58 -9.10 18.95
N GLN A 190 -42.45 -9.66 18.11
CA GLN A 190 -43.86 -9.24 18.04
C GLN A 190 -44.74 -10.24 18.79
N ASN A 191 -45.53 -9.73 19.75
CA ASN A 191 -46.55 -10.51 20.47
C ASN A 191 -47.82 -10.60 19.62
N ILE A 192 -48.32 -11.82 19.38
CA ILE A 192 -49.50 -12.09 18.53
C ILE A 192 -50.82 -12.16 19.35
N GLY A 193 -50.78 -11.90 20.65
CA GLY A 193 -51.82 -12.37 21.59
C GLY A 193 -53.14 -11.60 21.72
N ALA A 194 -53.40 -10.49 21.02
CA ALA A 194 -54.49 -9.59 21.46
C ALA A 194 -55.85 -9.74 20.77
N ILE A 195 -55.96 -10.29 19.55
CA ILE A 195 -57.19 -10.11 18.73
C ILE A 195 -58.11 -11.35 18.69
N GLN A 196 -57.64 -12.55 19.02
CA GLN A 196 -58.45 -13.79 18.86
C GLN A 196 -58.98 -14.44 20.15
N THR A 197 -58.77 -13.85 21.33
CA THR A 197 -59.19 -14.45 22.61
C THR A 197 -60.67 -14.24 22.96
N ASN A 198 -61.35 -13.27 22.36
CA ASN A 198 -62.75 -12.96 22.68
C ASN A 198 -63.79 -13.87 22.00
N ALA A 199 -63.42 -14.68 21.01
CA ALA A 199 -64.37 -15.56 20.31
C ALA A 199 -64.64 -16.89 21.05
N PHE A 200 -63.77 -17.27 22.00
CA PHE A 200 -63.86 -18.56 22.72
C PHE A 200 -63.94 -18.42 24.24
N GLY A 201 -64.22 -17.21 24.76
CA GLY A 201 -64.50 -17.00 26.18
C GLY A 201 -63.35 -17.35 27.13
N ASN A 202 -62.10 -17.24 26.67
CA ASN A 202 -60.93 -17.48 27.52
C ASN A 202 -60.57 -16.18 28.26
N GLU A 203 -61.00 -16.06 29.51
CA GLU A 203 -60.40 -15.11 30.45
C GLU A 203 -58.93 -15.49 30.62
N THR A 204 -58.03 -14.59 30.22
CA THR A 204 -56.58 -14.77 30.28
C THR A 204 -56.14 -15.14 31.70
N LYS A 205 -55.83 -16.43 31.94
CA LYS A 205 -55.20 -16.88 33.18
C LYS A 205 -53.74 -16.42 33.18
N VAL A 206 -53.32 -15.81 34.29
CA VAL A 206 -51.92 -15.43 34.54
C VAL A 206 -51.04 -16.66 34.39
N GLY A 207 -50.21 -16.70 33.35
CA GLY A 207 -49.27 -17.81 33.08
C GLY A 207 -49.32 -18.43 31.68
N GLN A 208 -50.17 -17.97 30.75
CA GLN A 208 -50.13 -18.44 29.36
C GLN A 208 -48.94 -17.81 28.61
N LEU A 209 -48.08 -18.63 28.00
CA LEU A 209 -46.94 -18.16 27.19
C LEU A 209 -47.43 -17.47 25.92
N ASP A 210 -47.03 -16.21 25.75
CA ASP A 210 -47.25 -15.46 24.50
C ASP A 210 -46.44 -16.07 23.35
N LEU A 211 -47.11 -16.30 22.23
CA LEU A 211 -46.45 -16.65 20.97
C LEU A 211 -45.74 -15.40 20.41
N THR A 212 -44.42 -15.43 20.44
CA THR A 212 -43.57 -14.41 19.82
C THR A 212 -43.03 -14.91 18.48
N VAL A 213 -43.27 -14.15 17.42
CA VAL A 213 -42.62 -14.40 16.11
C VAL A 213 -41.33 -13.58 16.04
N LYS A 214 -40.23 -14.24 15.70
CA LYS A 214 -38.93 -13.59 15.44
C LYS A 214 -38.98 -12.92 14.07
N HIS A 215 -39.04 -11.60 14.03
CA HIS A 215 -38.81 -10.85 12.80
C HIS A 215 -37.34 -10.42 12.76
N LYS A 216 -36.61 -10.87 11.73
CA LYS A 216 -35.32 -10.26 11.36
C LYS A 216 -35.65 -8.98 10.59
N SER A 217 -35.58 -7.83 11.26
CA SER A 217 -35.73 -6.52 10.63
C SER A 217 -34.33 -5.91 10.46
N GLY A 218 -33.67 -6.28 9.37
CA GLY A 218 -32.43 -5.69 8.88
C GLY A 218 -32.35 -5.91 7.36
N PRO A 219 -31.55 -5.11 6.62
CA PRO A 219 -31.32 -5.39 5.21
C PRO A 219 -30.74 -6.81 5.08
N GLN A 220 -31.42 -7.70 4.36
CA GLN A 220 -30.88 -9.02 4.04
C GLN A 220 -29.97 -8.88 2.82
N ILE A 221 -28.73 -8.45 3.04
CA ILE A 221 -27.73 -8.46 1.98
C ILE A 221 -27.19 -9.89 1.91
N THR A 222 -27.34 -10.52 0.74
CA THR A 222 -26.88 -11.89 0.55
C THR A 222 -25.36 -11.94 0.55
N LYS A 223 -24.79 -13.07 0.94
CA LYS A 223 -23.34 -13.25 0.92
C LYS A 223 -22.82 -13.16 -0.52
N GLU A 224 -23.58 -13.69 -1.48
CA GLU A 224 -23.28 -13.66 -2.91
C GLU A 224 -23.17 -12.23 -3.45
N ASP A 225 -24.02 -11.32 -2.98
CA ASP A 225 -23.99 -9.91 -3.33
C ASP A 225 -22.67 -9.28 -2.83
N ILE A 226 -22.33 -9.48 -1.55
CA ILE A 226 -21.08 -8.99 -0.95
C ILE A 226 -19.84 -9.57 -1.68
N GLU A 227 -19.88 -10.86 -2.04
CA GLU A 227 -18.80 -11.47 -2.81
C GLU A 227 -18.62 -10.82 -4.17
N THR A 228 -19.73 -10.47 -4.84
CA THR A 228 -19.70 -9.80 -6.15
C THR A 228 -19.08 -8.41 -6.04
N LEU A 229 -19.42 -7.66 -4.98
CA LEU A 229 -18.80 -6.37 -4.68
C LEU A 229 -17.30 -6.50 -4.43
N ILE A 230 -16.88 -7.40 -3.54
CA ILE A 230 -15.46 -7.54 -3.15
C ILE A 230 -14.59 -8.08 -4.29
N LYS A 231 -15.12 -8.95 -5.15
CA LYS A 231 -14.35 -9.55 -6.26
C LYS A 231 -14.34 -8.69 -7.53
N TYR A 232 -15.43 -7.98 -7.81
CA TYR A 232 -15.63 -7.31 -9.10
C TYR A 232 -15.99 -5.82 -8.99
N GLY A 233 -16.12 -5.27 -7.79
CA GLY A 233 -16.50 -3.86 -7.58
C GLY A 233 -15.57 -2.87 -8.28
N GLU A 234 -14.26 -3.12 -8.26
CA GLU A 234 -13.27 -2.27 -8.96
C GLU A 234 -13.52 -2.22 -10.48
N GLN A 235 -13.92 -3.35 -11.09
CA GLN A 235 -14.22 -3.43 -12.53
C GLN A 235 -15.56 -2.75 -12.88
N PHE A 236 -16.46 -2.65 -11.90
CA PHE A 236 -17.78 -2.05 -12.11
C PHE A 236 -17.78 -0.56 -11.81
N GLY A 237 -16.84 -0.03 -11.04
CA GLY A 237 -16.80 1.38 -10.62
C GLY A 237 -17.01 2.40 -11.75
N GLU A 238 -16.31 2.26 -12.88
CA GLU A 238 -16.48 3.17 -14.03
C GLU A 238 -17.87 3.07 -14.67
N ASN A 239 -18.41 1.85 -14.74
CA ASN A 239 -19.71 1.58 -15.32
C ASN A 239 -20.83 2.11 -14.41
N GLU A 240 -20.72 1.88 -13.10
CA GLU A 240 -21.66 2.38 -12.07
C GLU A 240 -21.69 3.92 -12.07
N ALA A 241 -20.52 4.58 -12.08
CA ALA A 241 -20.41 6.05 -12.13
C ALA A 241 -21.01 6.64 -13.41
N THR A 242 -20.87 5.94 -14.54
CA THR A 242 -21.46 6.36 -15.82
C THR A 242 -22.98 6.26 -15.82
N VAL A 243 -23.55 5.23 -15.19
CA VAL A 243 -25.01 5.07 -15.07
C VAL A 243 -25.58 6.12 -14.12
N GLU A 244 -24.91 6.41 -13.00
CA GLU A 244 -25.32 7.42 -12.03
C GLU A 244 -25.28 8.84 -12.62
N ALA A 245 -24.22 9.19 -13.35
CA ALA A 245 -24.12 10.49 -14.03
C ALA A 245 -25.20 10.72 -15.09
N ARG A 246 -25.72 9.64 -15.70
CA ARG A 246 -26.78 9.70 -16.72
C ARG A 246 -28.19 9.58 -16.16
N GLY A 247 -28.33 9.11 -14.91
CA GLY A 247 -29.60 8.99 -14.19
C GLY A 247 -30.62 8.00 -14.77
N LYS A 248 -30.23 7.19 -15.77
CA LYS A 248 -31.06 6.17 -16.43
C LYS A 248 -30.20 5.01 -16.93
N GLU A 249 -30.68 3.78 -16.74
CA GLU A 249 -30.13 2.60 -17.39
C GLU A 249 -30.40 2.64 -18.91
N THR A 250 -29.44 2.17 -19.69
CA THR A 250 -29.55 2.00 -21.15
C THR A 250 -29.18 0.57 -21.52
N ASP A 251 -29.55 0.11 -22.72
CA ASP A 251 -29.20 -1.23 -23.22
C ASP A 251 -27.68 -1.53 -23.17
N THR A 252 -26.85 -0.49 -23.16
CA THR A 252 -25.39 -0.56 -23.10
C THR A 252 -24.79 -0.31 -21.71
N TYR A 253 -25.50 0.38 -20.81
CA TYR A 253 -25.01 0.76 -19.49
C TYR A 253 -26.10 0.53 -18.43
N PHE A 254 -25.92 -0.51 -17.64
CA PHE A 254 -26.81 -0.90 -16.54
C PHE A 254 -25.98 -1.19 -15.29
N TYR A 255 -26.62 -1.09 -14.12
CA TYR A 255 -25.97 -1.40 -12.85
C TYR A 255 -25.65 -2.90 -12.77
N LYS A 256 -24.37 -3.21 -12.51
CA LYS A 256 -23.87 -4.57 -12.35
C LYS A 256 -23.83 -5.00 -10.89
N LEU A 257 -23.83 -4.05 -9.96
CA LEU A 257 -24.00 -4.31 -8.53
C LEU A 257 -25.49 -4.47 -8.18
N SER A 258 -25.77 -5.39 -7.26
CA SER A 258 -27.14 -5.66 -6.84
C SER A 258 -27.77 -4.40 -6.22
N GLU A 259 -29.09 -4.27 -6.36
CA GLU A 259 -29.83 -3.15 -5.80
C GLU A 259 -29.71 -3.09 -4.26
N ASN A 260 -29.53 -4.26 -3.62
CA ASN A 260 -29.32 -4.38 -2.18
C ASN A 260 -28.00 -3.75 -1.74
N ILE A 261 -26.91 -3.92 -2.51
CA ILE A 261 -25.62 -3.29 -2.22
C ILE A 261 -25.73 -1.78 -2.40
N ARG A 262 -26.32 -1.33 -3.51
CA ARG A 262 -26.45 0.10 -3.82
C ARG A 262 -27.28 0.85 -2.78
N LYS A 263 -28.39 0.26 -2.31
CA LYS A 263 -29.24 0.85 -1.26
C LYS A 263 -28.59 0.93 0.11
N ASN A 264 -27.58 0.08 0.38
CA ASN A 264 -26.87 0.03 1.65
C ASN A 264 -25.42 0.52 1.52
N ALA A 265 -25.07 1.25 0.45
CA ALA A 265 -23.70 1.70 0.18
C ALA A 265 -23.14 2.57 1.32
N GLU A 266 -23.95 3.44 1.94
CA GLU A 266 -23.57 4.25 3.10
C GLU A 266 -23.22 3.43 4.36
N LEU A 267 -23.69 2.18 4.46
CA LEU A 267 -23.36 1.27 5.56
C LEU A 267 -22.10 0.44 5.26
N ILE A 268 -21.63 0.45 4.01
CA ILE A 268 -20.50 -0.34 3.53
C ILE A 268 -19.21 0.51 3.47
N ASP A 269 -19.33 1.82 3.25
CA ASP A 269 -18.23 2.81 3.20
C ASP A 269 -17.71 3.19 4.60
#